data_AF-A0A0F9P374-F1
#
_entry.id   AF-A0A0F9P374-F1
#
_cell.length_a   1.000
_cell.length_b   1.000
_cell.length_c   1.000
_cell.angle_alpha   90.00
_cell.angle_beta   90.00
_cell.angle_gamma   90.00
#
_symmetry.space_group_name_H-M   'P 1'
#
loop_
_entity.id
_entity.type
_entity.pdbx_description
1 polymer ?
#
loop_
_entity_poly.entity_id
_entity_poly.type
_entity_poly.pdbx_seq_one_letter_code
_entity_poly.pdbx_strand_id
1 'polypeptide(L)'
;MIENLWILIKWGVLVFSKNYIELKVADDNLIAGFLSALGSFVKETTNEEIKSIIMEGRKFCYIVGDGLIIVVSVANQCNDILIQDLLKDIKSKFLEKYKEHIGNFLVDTDNFTNFDTDLEEILTKSDISTNA
;
A
#
# COMPACT_ATOMS: atom_id res chain seq x y z
N MET A 1 -6.50 11.80 5.74
CA MET A 1 -6.61 11.85 4.28
C MET A 1 -5.48 11.09 3.65
N ILE A 2 -5.83 10.22 2.70
CA ILE A 2 -4.86 9.44 1.92
C ILE A 2 -4.39 10.30 0.76
N GLU A 3 -3.10 10.30 0.55
CA GLU A 3 -2.47 11.00 -0.55
C GLU A 3 -2.09 10.02 -1.65
N ASN A 4 -1.57 8.84 -1.29
CA ASN A 4 -1.12 7.83 -2.24
C ASN A 4 -1.23 6.43 -1.63
N LEU A 5 -1.34 5.41 -2.48
CA LEU A 5 -1.40 4.01 -2.11
C LEU A 5 -0.58 3.18 -3.08
N TRP A 6 0.17 2.21 -2.56
CA TRP A 6 0.92 1.22 -3.32
C TRP A 6 0.62 -0.17 -2.77
N ILE A 7 0.35 -1.12 -3.68
CA ILE A 7 0.24 -2.55 -3.38
C ILE A 7 1.33 -3.25 -4.16
N LEU A 8 2.20 -3.92 -3.42
CA LEU A 8 3.28 -4.72 -3.94
C LEU A 8 3.04 -6.17 -3.54
N ILE A 9 3.39 -7.08 -4.43
CA ILE A 9 3.48 -8.51 -4.11
C ILE A 9 4.92 -8.87 -3.71
N LYS A 10 5.11 -10.13 -3.30
CA LYS A 10 6.42 -10.71 -2.99
C LYS A 10 7.45 -10.30 -4.05
N TRP A 11 8.66 -9.96 -3.60
CA TRP A 11 9.78 -9.44 -4.41
C TRP A 11 9.71 -7.95 -4.79
N GLY A 12 8.71 -7.20 -4.30
CA GLY A 12 8.66 -5.75 -4.49
C GLY A 12 8.12 -5.32 -5.86
N VAL A 13 7.44 -6.24 -6.56
CA VAL A 13 6.75 -5.93 -7.83
C VAL A 13 5.51 -5.11 -7.51
N LEU A 14 5.44 -3.89 -8.06
CA LEU A 14 4.26 -3.04 -7.98
C LEU A 14 3.15 -3.64 -8.85
N VAL A 15 2.00 -3.93 -8.23
CA VAL A 15 0.83 -4.45 -8.95
C VAL A 15 -0.32 -3.46 -9.00
N PHE A 16 -0.35 -2.49 -8.08
CA PHE A 16 -1.35 -1.43 -8.10
C PHE A 16 -0.80 -0.19 -7.39
N SER A 17 -1.03 0.99 -7.96
CA SER A 17 -0.82 2.28 -7.32
C SER A 17 -2.00 3.20 -7.56
N LYS A 18 -2.26 4.07 -6.58
CA LYS A 18 -3.25 5.14 -6.69
C LYS A 18 -2.68 6.41 -6.07
N ASN A 19 -2.56 7.45 -6.89
CA ASN A 19 -2.01 8.74 -6.48
C ASN A 19 -3.14 9.80 -6.51
N TYR A 20 -3.52 10.31 -5.34
CA TYR A 20 -4.56 11.34 -5.16
C TYR A 20 -3.97 12.75 -5.06
N ILE A 21 -2.70 12.84 -4.69
CA ILE A 21 -1.92 14.07 -4.73
C ILE A 21 -0.78 13.82 -5.69
N GLU A 22 -0.51 14.76 -6.61
CA GLU A 22 0.74 14.77 -7.36
C GLU A 22 1.91 14.94 -6.37
N LEU A 23 2.41 13.82 -5.86
CA LEU A 23 3.80 13.79 -5.46
C LEU A 23 4.62 14.03 -6.74
N LYS A 24 5.65 14.87 -6.66
CA LYS A 24 6.67 14.98 -7.71
C LYS A 24 7.54 13.72 -7.75
N VAL A 25 6.90 12.57 -7.90
CA VAL A 25 7.54 11.27 -8.00
C VAL A 25 7.63 10.97 -9.47
N ALA A 26 8.87 10.84 -9.94
CA ALA A 26 9.14 10.62 -11.35
C ALA A 26 8.77 9.20 -11.81
N ASP A 27 8.68 8.22 -10.88
CA ASP A 27 8.45 6.80 -11.18
C ASP A 27 7.90 6.04 -9.96
N ASP A 28 6.71 5.44 -10.09
CA ASP A 28 6.09 4.60 -9.06
C ASP A 28 6.90 3.33 -8.76
N ASN A 29 7.65 2.80 -9.73
CA ASN A 29 8.50 1.61 -9.52
C ASN A 29 9.70 1.93 -8.63
N LEU A 30 10.23 3.15 -8.69
CA LEU A 30 11.30 3.59 -7.81
C LEU A 30 10.83 3.61 -6.35
N ILE A 31 9.63 4.16 -6.10
CA ILE A 31 9.03 4.13 -4.77
C ILE A 31 8.78 2.70 -4.32
N ALA A 32 8.18 1.87 -5.17
CA ALA A 32 7.90 0.48 -4.85
C ALA A 32 9.18 -0.27 -4.43
N GLY A 33 10.26 -0.12 -5.21
CA GLY A 33 11.56 -0.71 -4.89
C GLY A 33 12.10 -0.24 -3.54
N PHE A 34 12.03 1.07 -3.26
CA PHE A 34 12.46 1.61 -1.97
C PHE A 34 11.63 1.07 -0.79
N LEU A 35 10.29 1.09 -0.89
CA LEU A 35 9.40 0.64 0.17
C LEU A 35 9.60 -0.85 0.49
N SER A 36 9.81 -1.68 -0.54
CA SER A 36 10.09 -3.11 -0.39
C SER A 36 11.46 -3.37 0.23
N ALA A 37 12.50 -2.67 -0.23
CA ALA A 37 13.86 -2.79 0.31
C ALA A 37 13.89 -2.39 1.79
N LEU A 38 13.21 -1.31 2.17
CA LEU A 38 13.15 -0.87 3.56
C LEU A 38 12.41 -1.87 4.45
N GLY A 39 11.28 -2.42 3.99
CA GLY A 39 10.57 -3.48 4.73
C GLY A 39 11.46 -4.71 4.94
N SER A 40 12.20 -5.11 3.91
CA SER A 40 13.14 -6.23 3.97
C SER A 40 14.29 -5.94 4.94
N PHE A 41 14.86 -4.74 4.90
CA PHE A 41 15.91 -4.29 5.82
C PHE A 41 15.46 -4.36 7.28
N VAL A 42 14.28 -3.82 7.60
CA VAL A 42 13.73 -3.89 8.98
C VAL A 42 13.57 -5.35 9.39
N LYS A 43 12.98 -6.18 8.52
CA LYS A 43 12.79 -7.60 8.82
C LYS A 43 14.09 -8.35 9.09
N GLU A 44 15.11 -8.13 8.28
CA GLU A 44 16.40 -8.80 8.43
C GLU A 44 17.19 -8.33 9.64
N THR A 45 17.09 -7.05 10.00
CA THR A 45 17.90 -6.44 11.07
C THR A 45 17.27 -6.57 12.46
N THR A 46 15.94 -6.56 12.57
CA THR A 46 15.24 -6.59 13.86
C THR A 46 14.34 -7.81 14.04
N ASN A 47 14.10 -8.59 12.98
CA ASN A 47 13.08 -9.65 12.92
C ASN A 47 11.63 -9.15 13.11
N GLU A 48 11.42 -7.83 13.13
CA GLU A 48 10.10 -7.18 13.22
C GLU A 48 9.60 -6.74 11.83
N GLU A 49 8.31 -6.43 11.74
CA GLU A 49 7.74 -5.83 10.52
C GLU A 49 7.75 -4.30 10.64
N ILE A 50 8.06 -3.62 9.54
CA ILE A 50 7.89 -2.17 9.48
C ILE A 50 6.40 -1.81 9.64
N LYS A 51 6.12 -0.87 10.54
CA LYS A 51 4.77 -0.34 10.76
C LYS A 51 4.53 0.98 10.04
N SER A 52 5.49 1.90 10.14
CA SER A 52 5.42 3.20 9.49
C SER A 52 6.78 3.88 9.35
N ILE A 53 6.87 4.81 8.40
CA ILE A 53 7.92 5.81 8.28
C ILE A 53 7.26 7.16 8.56
N ILE A 54 7.78 7.93 9.52
CA ILE A 54 7.20 9.21 9.92
C ILE A 54 8.20 10.32 9.59
N MET A 55 7.75 11.29 8.80
CA MET A 55 8.49 12.53 8.48
C MET A 55 7.77 13.72 9.14
N GLU A 56 8.17 14.96 8.87
CA GLU A 56 7.59 16.13 9.54
C GLU A 56 6.09 16.36 9.25
N GLY A 57 5.67 16.26 7.99
CA GLY A 57 4.29 16.52 7.56
C GLY A 57 3.49 15.28 7.13
N ARG A 58 4.16 14.15 6.98
CA ARG A 58 3.63 12.96 6.31
C ARG A 58 4.17 11.70 6.94
N LYS A 59 3.38 10.63 6.86
CA LYS A 59 3.82 9.28 7.20
C LYS A 59 3.41 8.29 6.12
N PHE A 60 4.27 7.30 5.91
CA PHE A 60 3.96 6.08 5.17
C PHE A 60 3.54 5.01 6.18
N CYS A 61 2.35 4.45 6.04
CA CYS A 61 1.84 3.39 6.91
C CYS A 61 1.82 2.07 6.14
N TYR A 62 2.29 1.01 6.79
CA TYR A 62 2.48 -0.31 6.19
C TYR A 62 1.49 -1.32 6.76
N ILE A 63 1.14 -2.30 5.93
CA ILE A 63 0.75 -3.64 6.35
C ILE A 63 1.51 -4.66 5.48
N VAL A 64 2.17 -5.61 6.13
CA VAL A 64 2.97 -6.66 5.49
C VAL A 64 2.40 -8.03 5.86
N GLY A 65 2.31 -8.93 4.89
CA GLY A 65 1.89 -10.32 5.11
C GLY A 65 1.08 -10.88 3.95
N ASP A 66 0.87 -12.20 3.95
CA ASP A 66 0.14 -12.92 2.89
C ASP A 66 0.73 -12.69 1.48
N GLY A 67 2.05 -12.48 1.41
CA GLY A 67 2.75 -12.18 0.16
C GLY A 67 2.55 -10.75 -0.34
N LEU A 68 1.97 -9.86 0.46
CA LEU A 68 1.73 -8.45 0.12
C LEU A 68 2.51 -7.50 1.00
N ILE A 69 2.89 -6.37 0.41
CA ILE A 69 3.31 -5.15 1.08
C ILE A 69 2.37 -4.06 0.59
N ILE A 70 1.53 -3.54 1.49
CA ILE A 70 0.61 -2.44 1.16
C ILE A 70 1.03 -1.22 1.96
N VAL A 71 1.18 -0.11 1.26
CA VAL A 71 1.65 1.14 1.83
C VAL A 71 0.72 2.27 1.43
N VAL A 72 0.34 3.10 2.40
CA VAL A 72 -0.36 4.37 2.13
C VAL A 72 0.46 5.54 2.64
N SER A 73 0.48 6.62 1.87
CA SER A 73 0.97 7.93 2.30
C SER A 73 -0.20 8.75 2.82
N VAL A 74 -0.08 9.26 4.04
CA VAL A 74 -1.09 10.12 4.67
C VAL A 74 -0.41 11.30 5.37
N ALA A 75 -1.16 12.38 5.59
CA ALA A 75 -0.71 13.47 6.45
C ALA A 75 -0.57 12.99 7.92
N ASN A 76 0.38 13.55 8.66
CA ASN A 76 0.73 13.05 10.00
C ASN A 76 -0.41 13.04 11.01
N GLN A 77 -1.33 14.02 10.92
CA GLN A 77 -2.48 14.17 11.80
C GLN A 77 -3.56 13.08 11.66
N CYS A 78 -3.43 12.19 10.67
CA CYS A 78 -4.41 11.10 10.50
C CYS A 78 -4.32 10.10 11.65
N ASN A 79 -5.46 9.57 12.09
CA ASN A 79 -5.51 8.59 13.18
C ASN A 79 -4.92 7.23 12.74
N ASP A 80 -3.88 6.75 13.45
CA ASP A 80 -3.19 5.49 13.11
C ASP A 80 -4.09 4.26 13.13
N ILE A 81 -5.08 4.20 14.03
CA ILE A 81 -6.01 3.07 14.15
C ILE A 81 -6.86 3.00 12.88
N LEU A 82 -7.45 4.12 12.48
CA LEU A 82 -8.27 4.18 11.26
C LEU A 82 -7.46 3.81 10.02
N ILE A 83 -6.22 4.31 9.91
CA ILE A 83 -5.35 3.97 8.77
C ILE A 83 -5.01 2.48 8.76
N GLN A 84 -4.74 1.87 9.92
CA GLN A 84 -4.45 0.44 10.00
C GLN A 84 -5.67 -0.42 9.69
N ASP A 85 -6.87 -0.01 10.10
CA ASP A 85 -8.09 -0.74 9.76
C ASP A 85 -8.40 -0.65 8.27
N LEU A 86 -8.22 0.53 7.67
CA LEU A 86 -8.29 0.71 6.22
C LEU A 86 -7.29 -0.20 5.47
N LEU A 87 -6.04 -0.26 5.93
CA LEU A 87 -5.02 -1.12 5.32
C LEU A 87 -5.42 -2.61 5.39
N LYS A 88 -6.07 -3.05 6.47
CA LYS A 88 -6.60 -4.41 6.59
C LYS A 88 -7.77 -4.65 5.63
N ASP A 89 -8.66 -3.67 5.47
CA ASP A 89 -9.80 -3.77 4.55
C ASP A 89 -9.32 -3.87 3.09
N ILE A 90 -8.38 -3.01 2.70
CA ILE A 90 -7.72 -3.07 1.37
C ILE A 90 -7.07 -4.42 1.17
N LYS A 91 -6.25 -4.88 2.15
CA LYS A 91 -5.58 -6.18 2.07
C LYS A 91 -6.57 -7.32 1.88
N SER A 92 -7.64 -7.32 2.67
CA SER A 92 -8.66 -8.38 2.65
C SER A 92 -9.37 -8.42 1.30
N LYS A 93 -9.78 -7.26 0.78
CA LYS A 93 -10.46 -7.15 -0.52
C LYS A 93 -9.54 -7.50 -1.68
N PHE A 94 -8.28 -7.07 -1.63
CA PHE A 94 -7.29 -7.37 -2.66
C PHE A 94 -6.97 -8.87 -2.70
N LEU A 95 -6.81 -9.50 -1.53
CA LEU A 95 -6.62 -10.96 -1.45
C LEU A 95 -7.86 -11.70 -1.94
N GLU A 96 -9.07 -11.31 -1.54
CA GLU A 96 -10.32 -11.94 -2.01
C GLU A 96 -10.37 -11.99 -3.54
N LYS A 97 -9.99 -10.90 -4.20
CA LYS A 97 -10.07 -10.76 -5.65
C LYS A 97 -8.90 -11.40 -6.40
N TYR A 98 -7.69 -11.36 -5.85
CA TYR A 98 -6.46 -11.67 -6.59
C TYR A 98 -5.59 -12.77 -5.99
N LYS A 99 -6.06 -13.51 -4.98
CA LYS A 99 -5.28 -14.57 -4.30
C LYS A 99 -4.59 -15.53 -5.26
N GLU A 100 -5.27 -15.94 -6.33
CA GLU A 100 -4.76 -16.90 -7.31
C GLU A 100 -3.58 -16.36 -8.13
N HIS A 101 -3.44 -15.03 -8.24
CA HIS A 101 -2.39 -14.36 -9.01
C HIS A 101 -1.16 -14.02 -8.17
N ILE A 102 -1.31 -13.83 -6.85
CA ILE A 102 -0.25 -13.38 -5.93
C ILE A 102 0.86 -14.43 -5.75
N GLY A 103 0.57 -15.71 -6.00
CA GLY A 103 1.54 -16.81 -5.88
C GLY A 103 2.31 -17.15 -7.15
N ASN A 104 1.94 -16.56 -8.29
CA ASN A 104 2.55 -16.90 -9.58
C ASN A 104 3.86 -16.15 -9.78
N PHE A 105 4.87 -16.83 -10.34
CA PHE A 105 6.19 -16.24 -10.60
C PHE A 105 6.17 -15.23 -11.75
N LEU A 106 5.26 -15.41 -12.70
CA LEU A 106 5.01 -14.49 -13.81
C LEU A 106 3.76 -13.68 -13.47
N VAL A 107 3.97 -12.53 -12.84
CA VAL A 107 2.90 -11.62 -12.49
C VAL A 107 2.67 -10.72 -13.69
N ASP A 108 1.60 -10.98 -14.40
CA ASP A 108 1.08 -10.04 -15.38
C ASP A 108 0.29 -8.97 -14.62
N THR A 109 0.88 -7.77 -14.54
CA THR A 109 0.36 -6.60 -13.81
C THR A 109 -0.99 -6.13 -14.35
N ASP A 110 -1.31 -6.47 -15.61
CA ASP A 110 -2.59 -6.09 -16.23
C ASP A 110 -3.79 -6.74 -15.53
N ASN A 111 -3.57 -7.86 -14.83
CA ASN A 111 -4.62 -8.56 -14.06
C ASN A 111 -5.13 -7.76 -12.85
N PHE A 112 -4.40 -6.74 -12.39
CA PHE A 112 -4.72 -5.97 -11.18
C PHE A 112 -5.34 -4.60 -11.47
N THR A 113 -5.56 -4.29 -12.76
CA THR A 113 -6.02 -2.97 -13.24
C THR A 113 -7.42 -2.57 -12.76
N ASN A 114 -8.24 -3.51 -12.30
CA ASN A 114 -9.62 -3.26 -11.92
C ASN A 114 -9.82 -3.09 -10.40
N PHE A 115 -8.79 -2.71 -9.63
CA PHE A 115 -8.94 -2.51 -8.19
C PHE A 115 -9.43 -1.11 -7.79
N ASP A 116 -9.42 -0.13 -8.71
CA ASP A 116 -9.89 1.24 -8.44
C ASP A 116 -11.31 1.28 -7.87
N THR A 117 -12.27 0.56 -8.46
CA THR A 117 -13.66 0.57 -7.99
C THR A 117 -13.81 0.00 -6.59
N ASP A 118 -13.08 -1.09 -6.28
CA ASP A 118 -13.08 -1.69 -4.95
C ASP A 118 -12.46 -0.74 -3.93
N LEU A 119 -11.36 -0.06 -4.30
CA LEU A 119 -10.70 0.92 -3.45
C LEU A 119 -11.63 2.10 -3.14
N GLU A 120 -12.31 2.69 -4.12
CA GLU A 120 -13.25 3.79 -3.89
C GLU A 120 -14.44 3.38 -3.00
N GLU A 121 -14.92 2.13 -3.13
CA GLU A 121 -15.97 1.60 -2.24
C GLU A 121 -15.49 1.50 -0.78
N ILE A 122 -14.26 1.02 -0.56
CA ILE A 122 -13.64 0.95 0.77
C ILE A 122 -13.50 2.36 1.36
N LEU A 123 -12.98 3.30 0.56
CA LEU A 123 -12.73 4.67 1.00
C LEU A 123 -14.01 5.41 1.37
N THR A 124 -15.08 5.22 0.60
CA THR A 124 -16.40 5.82 0.88
C THR A 124 -17.01 5.31 2.20
N LYS A 125 -16.72 4.05 2.58
CA LYS A 125 -17.18 3.47 3.85
C LYS A 125 -16.29 3.83 5.03
N SER A 126 -15.05 4.22 4.78
CA SER A 126 -14.10 4.61 5.81
C SER A 126 -14.32 6.06 6.23
N ASP A 127 -14.13 6.38 7.52
CA ASP A 127 -14.15 7.77 8.02
C ASP A 127 -12.92 8.59 7.57
N ILE A 128 -12.21 8.15 6.54
CA ILE A 128 -10.97 8.75 6.04
C ILE A 128 -11.27 9.42 4.70
N SER A 129 -11.14 10.76 4.66
CA SER A 129 -11.29 11.51 3.41
C SER A 129 -10.20 11.19 2.39
N THR A 130 -10.51 11.31 1.10
CA THR A 130 -9.56 11.38 -0.02
C THR A 130 -9.40 12.83 -0.48
N ASN A 131 -8.26 13.17 -1.08
CA ASN A 131 -8.11 14.44 -1.80
C ASN A 131 -8.59 14.19 -3.24
N ALA A 132 -9.71 14.79 -3.63
CA ALA A 132 -10.24 14.76 -5.00
C ALA A 132 -9.87 16.06 -5.74
#